data_AF-A0A382ESF6-F1
#
_entry.id   AF-A0A382ESF6-F1
#
_cell.length_a   1.000
_cell.length_b   1.000
_cell.length_c   1.000
_cell.angle_alpha   90.00
_cell.angle_beta   90.00
_cell.angle_gamma   90.00
#
_symmetry.space_group_name_H-M   'P 1'
#
loop_
_entity.id
_entity.type
_entity.pdbx_description
1 polymer ?
#
loop_
_entity_poly.entity_id
_entity_poly.type
_entity_poly.pdbx_seq_one_letter_code
_entity_poly.pdbx_strand_id
1 'polypeptide(L)'
;MPLIAGISVIQTLVGLDNRLRLKWPNDIILDGKKVGGILCEDDDKSAVVGIGINMNNSPSFPESTNLASIGYDMDEYRFLESFFMVFRENLQKSNQDIISRFRDYDCLLGRDIFWDGVTGIAKSINSDGSLEVLSDDKLVNLYSEDVHLE
;
A
#
# COMPACT_ATOMS: atom_id res chain seq x y z
N MET A 1 -9.38 3.71 -4.46
CA MET A 1 -8.45 3.35 -5.55
C MET A 1 -7.07 2.88 -5.07
N PRO A 2 -6.33 3.60 -4.20
CA PRO A 2 -4.95 3.22 -3.85
C PRO A 2 -4.85 1.82 -3.22
N LEU A 3 -5.80 1.46 -2.35
CA LEU A 3 -5.86 0.13 -1.73
C LEU A 3 -5.98 -1.00 -2.77
N ILE A 4 -6.80 -0.80 -3.82
CA ILE A 4 -6.98 -1.76 -4.91
C ILE A 4 -5.66 -1.95 -5.66
N ALA A 5 -4.98 -0.84 -5.99
CA ALA A 5 -3.68 -0.88 -6.66
C ALA A 5 -2.63 -1.61 -5.81
N GLY A 6 -2.55 -1.31 -4.51
CA GLY A 6 -1.59 -1.93 -3.59
C GLY A 6 -1.73 -3.44 -3.49
N ILE A 7 -2.95 -3.92 -3.26
CA ILE A 7 -3.24 -5.36 -3.24
C ILE A 7 -2.89 -6.00 -4.59
N SER A 8 -3.21 -5.33 -5.69
CA SER A 8 -2.95 -5.85 -7.03
C SER A 8 -1.45 -5.95 -7.32
N VAL A 9 -0.63 -5.02 -6.83
CA VAL A 9 0.82 -5.14 -6.92
C VAL A 9 1.32 -6.34 -6.11
N ILE A 10 0.89 -6.48 -4.85
CA ILE A 10 1.34 -7.60 -4.01
C ILE A 10 1.00 -8.94 -4.65
N GLN A 11 -0.25 -9.12 -5.10
CA GLN A 11 -0.71 -10.34 -5.75
C GLN A 11 0.00 -10.64 -7.08
N THR A 12 0.56 -9.61 -7.72
CA THR A 12 1.37 -9.76 -8.94
C THR A 12 2.78 -10.26 -8.63
N LEU A 13 3.33 -9.90 -7.47
CA LEU A 13 4.68 -10.25 -7.01
C LEU A 13 4.69 -11.62 -6.30
N VAL A 14 4.34 -12.66 -7.06
CA VAL A 14 4.15 -14.03 -6.56
C VAL A 14 5.37 -14.56 -5.81
N GLY A 15 5.15 -15.13 -4.63
CA GLY A 15 6.21 -15.73 -3.81
C GLY A 15 6.89 -14.73 -2.86
N LEU A 16 6.49 -13.46 -2.90
CA LEU A 16 6.91 -12.42 -1.96
C LEU A 16 5.85 -12.08 -0.92
N ASP A 17 4.72 -12.80 -0.88
CA ASP A 17 3.55 -12.50 -0.04
C ASP A 17 3.91 -12.30 1.44
N ASN A 18 4.80 -13.13 1.98
CA ASN A 18 5.22 -13.05 3.39
C ASN A 18 6.16 -11.87 3.69
N ARG A 19 6.80 -11.29 2.67
CA ARG A 19 7.81 -10.23 2.77
C ARG A 19 7.25 -8.85 2.44
N LEU A 20 6.16 -8.81 1.69
CA LEU A 20 5.49 -7.59 1.29
C LEU A 20 4.45 -7.16 2.32
N ARG A 21 4.39 -5.86 2.58
CA ARG A 21 3.34 -5.22 3.37
C ARG A 21 2.82 -3.97 2.65
N LEU A 22 1.61 -3.59 2.99
CA LEU A 22 1.01 -2.31 2.61
C LEU A 22 1.02 -1.40 3.83
N LYS A 23 1.65 -0.24 3.66
CA LYS A 23 1.58 0.85 4.62
C LYS A 23 0.58 1.87 4.07
N TRP A 24 -0.53 2.05 4.77
CA TRP A 24 -1.55 3.02 4.38
C TRP A 24 -0.94 4.44 4.29
N PRO A 25 -1.35 5.28 3.32
CA PRO A 25 -2.37 4.97 2.30
C PRO A 25 -1.82 4.30 1.04
N ASN A 26 -0.51 4.35 0.81
CA ASN A 26 0.03 4.23 -0.55
C ASN A 26 1.38 3.53 -0.68
N ASP A 27 1.99 3.07 0.41
CA ASP A 27 3.35 2.54 0.40
C ASP A 27 3.38 1.02 0.33
N ILE A 28 4.26 0.50 -0.52
CA ILE A 28 4.55 -0.92 -0.63
C ILE A 28 5.90 -1.18 0.01
N ILE A 29 5.89 -2.00 1.06
CA ILE A 29 7.03 -2.27 1.92
C ILE A 29 7.52 -3.69 1.65
N LEU A 30 8.82 -3.87 1.40
CA LEU A 30 9.50 -5.15 1.29
C LEU A 30 10.52 -5.26 2.42
N ASP A 31 10.35 -6.25 3.30
CA ASP A 31 11.22 -6.49 4.46
C ASP A 31 11.50 -5.22 5.29
N GLY A 32 10.47 -4.42 5.52
CA GLY A 32 10.55 -3.18 6.31
C GLY A 32 11.10 -1.96 5.56
N LYS A 33 11.43 -2.06 4.27
CA LYS A 33 11.87 -0.94 3.44
C LYS A 33 10.90 -0.66 2.30
N LYS A 34 10.77 0.60 1.89
CA LYS A 34 9.90 0.99 0.77
C LYS A 34 10.43 0.44 -0.55
N VAL A 35 9.65 -0.41 -1.21
CA VAL A 35 9.96 -0.92 -2.56
C VAL A 35 9.16 -0.20 -3.64
N GLY A 36 8.09 0.47 -3.26
CA GLY A 36 7.27 1.21 -4.22
C GLY A 36 6.21 2.05 -3.55
N GLY A 37 5.44 2.75 -4.38
CA GLY A 37 4.36 3.61 -3.94
C GLY A 37 3.30 3.81 -5.01
N ILE A 38 2.14 4.23 -4.56
CA ILE A 38 0.97 4.49 -5.40
C ILE A 38 0.58 5.96 -5.27
N LEU A 39 0.25 6.59 -6.39
CA LEU A 39 -0.33 7.91 -6.42
C LEU A 39 -1.68 7.81 -7.13
N CYS A 40 -2.73 8.31 -6.49
CA CYS A 40 -4.03 8.44 -7.12
C CYS A 40 -4.38 9.92 -7.16
N GLU A 41 -4.55 10.44 -8.36
CA GLU A 41 -5.09 11.77 -8.60
C GLU A 41 -6.41 11.60 -9.33
N ASP A 42 -7.45 12.29 -8.90
CA ASP A 42 -8.74 12.26 -9.57
C ASP A 42 -9.21 13.65 -9.96
N ASP A 43 -9.96 13.69 -11.05
CA ASP A 43 -10.94 14.73 -11.33
C ASP A 43 -12.35 14.15 -11.16
N ASP A 44 -13.38 15.00 -11.14
CA ASP A 44 -14.78 14.59 -10.96
C ASP A 44 -15.26 13.49 -11.94
N LYS A 45 -14.50 13.18 -13.00
CA LYS A 45 -14.86 12.25 -14.08
C LYS A 45 -13.95 11.03 -14.19
N SER A 46 -12.73 11.10 -13.65
CA SER A 46 -11.69 10.12 -13.90
C SER A 46 -10.64 10.12 -12.80
N ALA A 47 -9.98 8.98 -12.60
CA ALA A 47 -8.84 8.87 -11.71
C ALA A 47 -7.63 8.34 -12.48
N VAL A 48 -6.48 8.98 -12.27
CA VAL A 48 -5.17 8.55 -12.74
C VAL A 48 -4.46 7.85 -11.59
N VAL A 49 -4.04 6.61 -11.82
CA VAL A 49 -3.31 5.80 -10.84
C VAL A 49 -1.88 5.62 -11.34
N GLY A 50 -0.94 6.32 -10.70
CA GLY A 50 0.49 6.10 -10.87
C GLY A 50 0.99 5.01 -9.93
N ILE A 51 1.77 4.07 -10.44
CA ILE A 51 2.39 3.00 -9.65
C ILE A 51 3.89 3.00 -9.95
N GLY A 52 4.70 3.25 -8.92
CA GLY A 52 6.15 3.17 -9.03
C GLY A 52 6.68 2.00 -8.20
N ILE A 53 7.36 1.04 -8.85
CA ILE A 53 8.00 -0.10 -8.18
C ILE A 53 9.48 -0.11 -8.52
N ASN A 54 10.31 -0.20 -7.49
CA ASN A 54 11.75 -0.36 -7.62
C ASN A 54 12.07 -1.82 -8.00
N MET A 55 12.31 -2.10 -9.28
CA MET A 55 12.63 -3.45 -9.74
C MET A 55 14.13 -3.76 -9.61
N ASN A 56 14.96 -3.12 -10.45
CA ASN A 56 16.42 -3.33 -10.53
C ASN A 56 17.22 -2.01 -10.41
N ASN A 57 16.55 -0.90 -10.13
CA ASN A 57 17.16 0.41 -9.93
C ASN A 57 17.89 0.50 -8.59
N SER A 58 18.76 1.51 -8.43
CA SER A 58 19.43 1.80 -7.16
C SER A 58 18.73 2.99 -6.47
N PRO A 59 17.71 2.77 -5.61
CA PRO A 59 17.04 3.86 -4.93
C PRO A 59 18.01 4.61 -4.02
N SER A 60 17.95 5.94 -4.03
CA SER A 60 18.89 6.83 -3.32
C SER A 60 18.48 7.12 -1.87
N PHE A 61 17.28 6.70 -1.45
CA PHE A 61 16.76 6.98 -0.12
C PHE A 61 17.12 5.86 0.88
N PRO A 62 17.57 6.19 2.12
CA PRO A 62 18.04 5.21 3.09
C PRO A 62 17.03 4.10 3.45
N GLU A 63 15.73 4.41 3.38
CA GLU A 63 14.63 3.50 3.74
C GLU A 63 13.97 2.86 2.51
N SER A 64 14.64 2.89 1.36
CA SER A 64 14.15 2.27 0.14
C SER A 64 14.93 1.01 -0.24
N THR A 65 14.27 0.12 -0.96
CA THR A 65 14.83 -1.11 -1.50
C THR A 65 14.31 -1.36 -2.92
N ASN A 66 14.80 -2.41 -3.57
CA ASN A 66 14.33 -2.89 -4.88
C ASN A 66 14.16 -4.42 -4.87
N LEU A 67 13.43 -4.96 -5.83
CA LEU A 67 13.18 -6.41 -5.95
C LEU A 67 14.47 -7.21 -6.22
N ALA A 68 15.36 -6.69 -7.06
CA ALA A 68 16.62 -7.37 -7.40
C ALA A 68 17.55 -7.59 -6.19
N SER A 69 17.45 -6.75 -5.16
CA SER A 69 18.26 -6.82 -3.92
C SER A 69 18.00 -8.10 -3.12
N ILE A 70 16.83 -8.71 -3.32
CA ILE A 70 16.45 -9.98 -2.69
C ILE A 70 16.53 -11.15 -3.68
N GLY A 71 17.13 -10.94 -4.86
CA GLY A 71 17.24 -11.91 -5.94
C GLY A 71 15.92 -12.17 -6.68
N TYR A 72 14.91 -11.31 -6.52
CA TYR A 72 13.66 -11.43 -7.27
C TYR A 72 13.82 -10.75 -8.62
N ASP A 73 13.92 -11.57 -9.67
CA ASP A 73 14.01 -11.12 -11.06
C ASP A 73 12.64 -11.20 -11.72
N MET A 74 12.11 -10.06 -12.12
CA MET A 74 10.82 -9.97 -12.80
C MET A 74 10.94 -9.03 -14.00
N ASP A 75 10.58 -9.59 -15.14
CA ASP A 75 10.47 -8.85 -16.38
C ASP A 75 9.31 -7.83 -16.30
N GLU A 76 9.57 -6.60 -16.73
CA GLU A 76 8.62 -5.48 -16.68
C GLU A 76 7.34 -5.76 -17.48
N TYR A 77 7.45 -6.42 -18.64
CA TYR A 77 6.29 -6.77 -19.45
C TYR A 77 5.45 -7.86 -18.78
N ARG A 78 6.08 -8.88 -18.21
CA ARG A 78 5.38 -9.92 -17.43
C ARG A 78 4.68 -9.35 -16.20
N PHE A 79 5.33 -8.41 -15.51
CA PHE A 79 4.71 -7.67 -14.42
C PHE A 79 3.47 -6.94 -14.92
N LEU A 80 3.58 -6.18 -16.02
CA LEU A 80 2.48 -5.40 -16.55
C LEU A 80 1.29 -6.26 -16.96
N GLU A 81 1.51 -7.37 -17.68
CA GLU A 81 0.45 -8.31 -18.07
C GLU A 81 -0.26 -8.92 -16.86
N SER A 82 0.52 -9.43 -15.90
CA SER A 82 -0.01 -10.04 -14.68
C SER A 82 -0.76 -9.03 -13.82
N PHE A 83 -0.19 -7.83 -13.66
CA PHE A 83 -0.80 -6.73 -12.94
C PHE A 83 -2.13 -6.34 -13.56
N PHE A 84 -2.22 -6.19 -14.88
CA PHE A 84 -3.48 -5.83 -15.53
C PHE A 84 -4.57 -6.86 -15.29
N MET A 85 -4.25 -8.16 -15.32
CA MET A 85 -5.22 -9.21 -15.04
C MET A 85 -5.73 -9.14 -13.59
N VAL A 86 -4.81 -9.07 -12.63
CA VAL A 86 -5.12 -8.99 -11.20
C VAL A 86 -5.88 -7.70 -10.86
N PHE A 87 -5.44 -6.56 -11.37
CA PHE A 87 -6.06 -5.26 -11.14
C PHE A 87 -7.49 -5.22 -11.69
N ARG A 88 -7.73 -5.76 -12.90
CA ARG A 88 -9.09 -5.86 -13.46
C ARG A 88 -9.99 -6.76 -12.62
N GLU A 89 -9.48 -7.85 -12.07
CA GLU A 89 -10.26 -8.69 -11.16
C GLU A 89 -10.61 -7.92 -9.87
N ASN A 90 -9.64 -7.27 -9.25
CA ASN A 90 -9.84 -6.53 -8.01
C ASN A 90 -10.79 -5.34 -8.17
N LEU A 91 -10.80 -4.67 -9.33
CA LEU A 91 -11.76 -3.61 -9.65
C LEU A 91 -13.23 -4.07 -9.62
N GLN A 92 -13.50 -5.38 -9.76
CA GLN A 92 -14.86 -5.92 -9.71
C GLN A 92 -15.28 -6.37 -8.31
N LYS A 93 -14.38 -6.31 -7.31
CA LYS A 93 -14.65 -6.73 -5.94
C LYS A 93 -15.34 -5.62 -5.15
N SER A 94 -16.02 -6.00 -4.06
CA SER A 94 -16.60 -5.01 -3.15
C SER A 94 -15.53 -4.29 -2.34
N ASN A 95 -15.82 -3.08 -1.84
CA ASN A 95 -14.92 -2.38 -0.92
C ASN A 95 -14.56 -3.23 0.30
N GLN A 96 -15.52 -4.01 0.82
CA GLN A 96 -15.30 -4.88 1.97
C GLN A 96 -14.28 -5.99 1.66
N ASP A 97 -14.35 -6.60 0.48
CA ASP A 97 -13.38 -7.61 0.05
C ASP A 97 -11.98 -7.01 -0.11
N ILE A 98 -11.89 -5.83 -0.72
CA ILE A 98 -10.62 -5.10 -0.90
C ILE A 98 -10.03 -4.75 0.45
N ILE A 99 -10.81 -4.18 1.37
CA ILE A 99 -10.34 -3.84 2.72
C ILE A 99 -9.90 -5.09 3.47
N SER A 100 -10.65 -6.20 3.38
CA SER A 100 -10.24 -7.47 4.00
C SER A 100 -8.89 -7.94 3.48
N ARG A 101 -8.68 -7.92 2.16
CA ARG A 101 -7.40 -8.30 1.54
C ARG A 101 -6.27 -7.33 1.88
N PHE A 102 -6.56 -6.03 2.00
CA PHE A 102 -5.56 -5.05 2.42
C PHE A 102 -5.05 -5.39 3.83
N ARG A 103 -5.98 -5.71 4.75
CA ARG A 103 -5.65 -6.05 6.14
C ARG A 103 -4.72 -7.25 6.27
N ASP A 104 -4.80 -8.21 5.35
CA ASP A 104 -3.89 -9.37 5.34
C ASP A 104 -2.42 -8.96 5.12
N TYR A 105 -2.18 -7.81 4.48
CA TYR A 105 -0.85 -7.27 4.20
C TYR A 105 -0.52 -5.99 4.97
N ASP A 106 -1.42 -5.51 5.81
CA ASP A 106 -1.21 -4.27 6.54
C ASP A 106 -0.02 -4.34 7.51
N CYS A 107 0.65 -3.21 7.72
CA CYS A 107 1.69 -3.07 8.73
C CYS A 107 1.45 -1.98 9.78
N LEU A 108 0.29 -1.31 9.78
CA LEU A 108 -0.02 -0.22 10.71
C LEU A 108 -1.03 -0.62 11.81
N LEU A 109 -2.01 -1.46 11.51
CA LEU A 109 -3.09 -1.81 12.43
C LEU A 109 -2.56 -2.41 13.73
N GLY A 110 -3.06 -1.88 14.85
CA GLY A 110 -2.62 -2.22 16.19
C GLY A 110 -1.28 -1.63 16.60
N ARG A 111 -0.64 -0.82 15.76
CA ARG A 111 0.61 -0.10 16.08
C ARG A 111 0.34 1.33 16.48
N ASP A 112 1.26 1.85 17.29
CA ASP A 112 1.42 3.28 17.52
C ASP A 112 1.95 3.93 16.24
N ILE A 113 1.31 5.01 15.84
CA ILE A 113 1.60 5.78 14.65
C ILE A 113 1.70 7.25 15.00
N PHE A 114 2.49 7.97 14.19
CA PHE A 114 2.66 9.41 14.27
C PHE A 114 2.23 10.06 12.95
N TRP A 115 1.42 11.12 13.03
CA TRP A 115 1.02 11.95 11.88
C TRP A 115 0.84 13.39 12.36
N ASP A 116 1.30 14.37 11.58
CA ASP A 116 1.11 15.81 11.85
C ASP A 116 1.39 16.28 13.30
N GLY A 117 2.36 15.68 13.99
CA GLY A 117 2.68 16.05 15.38
C GLY A 117 1.87 15.33 16.46
N VAL A 118 0.98 14.42 16.07
CA VAL A 118 0.07 13.66 16.94
C VAL A 118 0.45 12.18 16.91
N THR A 119 0.27 11.49 18.04
CA THR A 119 0.42 10.04 18.15
C THR A 119 -0.92 9.36 18.40
N GLY A 120 -1.03 8.10 18.01
CA GLY A 120 -2.25 7.33 18.23
C GLY A 120 -2.11 5.90 17.73
N ILE A 121 -3.11 5.07 17.99
CA ILE A 121 -3.10 3.66 17.59
C ILE A 121 -3.99 3.47 16.37
N ALA A 122 -3.43 2.98 15.26
CA ALA A 122 -4.23 2.62 14.09
C ALA A 122 -5.18 1.45 14.43
N LYS A 123 -6.49 1.66 14.30
CA LYS A 123 -7.52 0.69 14.72
C LYS A 123 -8.12 -0.07 13.57
N SER A 124 -8.49 0.60 12.49
CA SER A 124 -9.16 -0.04 11.37
C SER A 124 -9.02 0.76 10.08
N ILE A 125 -9.36 0.14 8.96
CA ILE A 125 -9.59 0.83 7.69
C ILE A 125 -11.09 0.80 7.43
N ASN A 126 -11.67 1.98 7.25
CA ASN A 126 -13.10 2.20 7.01
C ASN A 126 -13.51 1.85 5.58
N SER A 127 -14.82 1.75 5.33
CA SER A 127 -15.38 1.40 4.01
C SER A 127 -15.09 2.41 2.91
N ASP A 128 -14.79 3.66 3.28
CA ASP A 128 -14.35 4.73 2.38
C ASP A 128 -12.83 4.73 2.12
N GLY A 129 -12.09 3.84 2.80
CA GLY A 129 -10.64 3.71 2.70
C GLY A 129 -9.85 4.56 3.71
N SER A 130 -10.51 5.35 4.57
CA SER A 130 -9.84 6.12 5.61
C SER A 130 -9.25 5.22 6.71
N LEU A 131 -8.12 5.63 7.27
CA LEU A 131 -7.51 4.98 8.43
C LEU A 131 -8.11 5.56 9.71
N GLU A 132 -8.77 4.71 10.50
CA GLU A 132 -9.32 5.08 11.80
C GLU A 132 -8.24 4.92 12.89
N VAL A 133 -8.02 5.97 13.67
CA VAL A 133 -6.95 6.07 14.66
C VAL A 133 -7.54 6.47 16.00
N LEU A 134 -7.11 5.80 17.08
CA LEU A 134 -7.45 6.20 18.46
C LEU A 134 -6.34 7.10 19.01
N SER A 135 -6.67 8.34 19.32
CA SER A 135 -5.78 9.34 19.93
C SER A 135 -6.53 10.12 20.99
N ASP A 136 -5.92 10.31 22.16
CA ASP A 136 -6.53 11.01 23.30
C ASP A 136 -7.98 10.56 23.59
N ASP A 137 -8.20 9.24 23.60
CA ASP A 137 -9.51 8.58 23.79
C ASP A 137 -10.59 8.95 22.75
N LYS A 138 -10.19 9.49 21.60
CA LYS A 138 -11.07 9.82 20.48
C LYS A 138 -10.68 9.07 19.22
N LEU A 139 -11.69 8.66 18.45
CA LEU A 139 -11.51 8.12 17.11
C LEU A 139 -11.43 9.27 16.10
N VAL A 140 -10.39 9.25 15.28
CA VAL A 140 -10.12 10.20 14.21
C VAL A 140 -9.91 9.43 12.91
N ASN A 141 -10.43 9.94 11.79
CA ASN A 141 -10.22 9.36 10.47
C ASN A 141 -9.20 10.16 9.69
N LEU A 142 -8.19 9.47 9.17
CA LEU A 142 -7.17 9.98 8.26
C LEU A 142 -7.53 9.55 6.83
N TYR A 143 -7.41 10.45 5.86
CA TYR A 143 -7.80 10.25 4.47
C TYR A 143 -6.62 10.21 3.49
N SER A 144 -5.56 10.98 3.76
CA SER A 144 -4.39 11.08 2.86
C SER A 144 -3.12 11.58 3.55
N GLU A 145 -3.08 11.57 4.88
CA GLU A 145 -1.97 12.07 5.68
C GLU A 145 -0.77 11.13 5.60
N ASP A 146 0.44 11.70 5.65
CA ASP A 146 1.66 10.92 5.78
C ASP A 146 1.76 10.36 7.21
N VAL A 147 1.68 9.04 7.33
CA VAL A 147 1.71 8.32 8.61
C VAL A 147 3.04 7.60 8.79
N HIS A 148 3.62 7.66 9.99
CA HIS A 148 4.87 6.97 10.35
C HIS A 148 4.64 5.99 11.50
N LEU A 149 5.38 4.88 11.54
CA LEU A 149 5.45 4.04 12.75
C LEU A 149 6.31 4.78 13.79
N GLU A 150 5.88 4.75 15.04
CA GLU A 150 6.66 5.27 16.18
C GLU A 150 7.79 4.30 16.61
#